data_AF-A0A417Z0A7-F1
#
_entry.id   AF-A0A417Z0A7-F1
#
_cell.length_a   1.000
_cell.length_b   1.000
_cell.length_c   1.000
_cell.angle_alpha   90.00
_cell.angle_beta   90.00
_cell.angle_gamma   90.00
#
_symmetry.space_group_name_H-M   'P 1'
#
loop_
_entity.id
_entity.type
_entity.pdbx_description
1 polymer ?
#
loop_
_entity_poly.entity_id
_entity_poly.type
_entity_poly.pdbx_seq_one_letter_code
_entity_poly.pdbx_strand_id
1 'polypeptide(L)'
;MNTLETLYYKKKFGYQGSVKEGVILFFGKNQSVKLEKEDLKVLLNTFSGKTVPIGASRTNPPIGSLGDWLMKNITKVAIASYLAPVLITEGYAQKIDNFSIKFN
;
A
#
# COMPACT_ATOMS: atom_id res chain seq x y z
N MET A 1 15.14 -0.44 9.57
CA MET A 1 14.05 -1.29 9.08
C MET A 1 12.90 -1.20 10.08
N ASN A 2 11.71 -0.82 9.63
CA ASN A 2 10.53 -0.66 10.47
C ASN A 2 9.63 -1.89 10.35
N THR A 3 8.83 -2.17 11.37
CA THR A 3 7.87 -3.30 11.37
C THR A 3 6.46 -2.77 11.56
N LEU A 4 5.52 -3.25 10.75
CA LEU A 4 4.10 -2.92 10.84
C LEU A 4 3.25 -4.18 10.72
N GLU A 5 1.94 -4.01 10.92
CA GLU A 5 0.94 -5.06 10.79
C GLU A 5 -0.08 -4.71 9.71
N THR A 6 -0.47 -5.70 8.90
CA THR A 6 -1.57 -5.53 7.95
C THR A 6 -2.88 -5.19 8.68
N LEU A 7 -3.72 -4.33 8.13
CA LEU A 7 -4.89 -3.81 8.84
C LEU A 7 -5.89 -4.90 9.29
N TYR A 8 -6.18 -5.87 8.41
CA TYR A 8 -7.18 -6.93 8.65
C TYR A 8 -6.60 -8.11 9.44
N TYR A 9 -5.63 -8.85 8.87
CA TYR A 9 -5.08 -10.06 9.48
C TYR A 9 -4.05 -9.82 10.59
N LYS A 10 -3.67 -8.57 10.87
CA LYS A 10 -2.61 -8.22 11.82
C LYS A 10 -1.28 -8.94 11.59
N LYS A 11 -1.01 -9.34 10.33
CA LYS A 11 0.22 -10.03 9.98
C LYS A 11 1.37 -9.03 9.97
N LYS A 12 2.42 -9.34 10.73
CA LYS A 12 3.66 -8.55 10.77
C LYS A 12 4.40 -8.61 9.43
N PHE A 13 4.96 -7.48 9.03
CA PHE A 13 5.82 -7.34 7.86
C PHE A 13 6.84 -6.21 8.11
N GLY A 14 7.95 -6.24 7.39
CA GLY A 14 8.99 -5.21 7.46
C GLY A 14 8.86 -4.21 6.33
N TYR A 15 9.34 -2.99 6.52
CA TYR A 15 9.62 -2.07 5.43
C TYR A 15 10.85 -1.21 5.69
N GLN A 16 11.43 -0.68 4.62
CA GLN A 16 12.57 0.24 4.66
C GLN A 16 12.32 1.42 3.72
N GLY A 17 12.90 2.58 4.03
CA GLY A 17 12.68 3.83 3.31
C GLY A 17 11.46 4.58 3.85
N SER A 18 10.85 5.39 2.99
CA SER A 18 9.66 6.18 3.29
C SER A 18 8.83 6.39 2.03
N VAL A 19 7.55 6.71 2.16
CA VAL A 19 6.68 7.02 1.02
C VAL A 19 7.27 8.17 0.18
N LYS A 20 7.97 9.11 0.81
CA LYS A 20 8.60 10.26 0.15
C LYS A 20 9.82 9.89 -0.69
N GLU A 21 10.62 8.92 -0.24
CA GLU A 21 11.92 8.57 -0.83
C GLU A 21 11.91 7.25 -1.61
N GLY A 22 10.84 6.46 -1.48
CA GLY A 22 10.74 5.10 -1.97
C GLY A 22 10.66 4.11 -0.81
N VAL A 23 9.90 3.03 -1.02
CA VAL A 23 9.62 2.03 0.01
C VAL A 23 10.04 0.65 -0.49
N ILE A 24 10.74 -0.10 0.35
CA ILE A 24 10.94 -1.53 0.15
C ILE A 24 10.09 -2.26 1.18
N LEU A 25 9.14 -3.07 0.71
CA LEU A 25 8.30 -3.92 1.55
C LEU A 25 8.92 -5.31 1.65
N PHE A 26 9.01 -5.87 2.85
CA PHE A 26 9.51 -7.21 3.13
C PHE A 26 8.40 -8.07 3.75
N PHE A 27 8.04 -9.17 3.10
CA PHE A 27 6.91 -10.01 3.51
C PHE A 27 7.09 -11.48 3.12
N GLY A 28 6.22 -12.34 3.65
CA GLY A 28 6.29 -13.78 3.39
C GLY A 28 7.56 -14.40 3.96
N LYS A 29 8.04 -15.48 3.32
CA LYS A 29 9.22 -16.21 3.78
C LYS A 29 10.57 -15.62 3.35
N ASN A 30 10.59 -14.71 2.37
CA ASN A 30 11.77 -13.96 1.87
C ASN A 30 11.41 -13.08 0.64
N GLN A 31 10.17 -12.59 0.56
CA GLN A 31 9.76 -11.77 -0.59
C GLN A 31 9.96 -10.30 -0.27
N SER A 32 10.35 -9.53 -1.29
CA SER A 32 10.36 -8.08 -1.20
C SER A 32 9.90 -7.44 -2.49
N VAL A 33 9.34 -6.24 -2.37
CA VAL A 33 8.95 -5.40 -3.50
C VAL A 33 9.41 -3.98 -3.20
N LYS A 34 10.13 -3.40 -4.16
CA LYS A 34 10.53 -1.99 -4.14
C LYS A 34 9.50 -1.16 -4.87
N LEU A 35 9.10 -0.05 -4.28
CA LEU A 35 8.31 1.01 -4.87
C LEU A 35 9.18 2.26 -4.96
N GLU A 36 9.38 2.77 -6.17
CA GLU A 36 10.16 3.99 -6.38
C GLU A 36 9.35 5.23 -5.96
N LYS A 37 10.06 6.30 -5.61
CA LYS A 37 9.43 7.56 -5.17
C LYS A 37 8.54 8.17 -6.26
N GLU A 38 8.90 8.00 -7.53
CA GLU A 38 8.14 8.52 -8.66
C GLU A 38 6.77 7.84 -8.75
N ASP A 39 6.72 6.51 -8.62
CA ASP A 39 5.48 5.75 -8.66
C ASP A 39 4.57 6.11 -7.48
N LEU A 40 5.16 6.23 -6.28
CA LEU A 40 4.43 6.65 -5.08
C LEU A 40 3.89 8.07 -5.21
N LYS A 41 4.63 8.99 -5.83
CA LYS A 41 4.14 10.34 -6.11
C LYS A 41 2.95 10.33 -7.06
N VAL A 42 2.98 9.53 -8.13
CA VAL A 42 1.84 9.39 -9.05
C VAL A 42 0.64 8.78 -8.34
N LEU A 43 0.85 7.76 -7.51
CA LEU A 43 -0.18 7.13 -6.70
C LEU A 43 -0.87 8.14 -5.78
N LEU A 44 -0.09 8.91 -5.03
CA LEU A 44 -0.62 9.93 -4.11
C LEU A 44 -1.43 10.98 -4.87
N ASN A 45 -0.92 11.48 -5.99
CA ASN A 45 -1.65 12.45 -6.83
C ASN A 45 -2.95 11.86 -7.40
N THR A 46 -2.94 10.57 -7.77
CA THR A 46 -4.12 9.89 -8.33
C THR A 46 -5.27 9.81 -7.32
N PHE A 47 -4.92 9.57 -6.05
CA PHE A 47 -5.90 9.30 -5.00
C PHE A 47 -6.13 10.45 -4.02
N SER A 48 -5.38 11.55 -4.08
CA SER A 48 -5.49 12.66 -3.12
C SER A 48 -6.94 13.09 -2.89
N GLY A 49 -7.30 13.22 -1.61
CA GLY A 49 -8.64 13.54 -1.12
C GLY A 49 -9.70 12.43 -1.26
N LYS A 50 -9.40 11.29 -1.90
CA LYS A 50 -10.38 10.22 -2.16
C LYS A 50 -10.33 9.13 -1.09
N THR A 51 -11.51 8.62 -0.74
CA THR A 51 -11.64 7.34 -0.04
C THR A 51 -11.65 6.22 -1.06
N VAL A 52 -10.76 5.25 -0.91
CA VAL A 52 -10.65 4.10 -1.82
C VAL A 52 -10.58 2.78 -1.08
N PRO A 53 -11.10 1.69 -1.67
CA PRO A 53 -10.84 0.36 -1.16
C PRO A 53 -9.34 0.04 -1.23
N ILE A 54 -8.82 -0.70 -0.25
CA ILE A 54 -7.45 -1.21 -0.24
C ILE A 54 -7.27 -2.23 -1.38
N GLY A 55 -8.27 -3.09 -1.62
CA GLY A 55 -8.22 -4.05 -2.72
C GLY A 55 -7.10 -5.07 -2.60
N ALA A 56 -6.92 -5.69 -1.43
CA ALA A 56 -5.84 -6.65 -1.18
C ALA A 56 -5.99 -8.02 -1.88
N SER A 57 -6.99 -8.19 -2.75
CA SER A 57 -7.20 -9.43 -3.51
C SER A 57 -6.02 -9.67 -4.45
N ARG A 58 -5.60 -10.94 -4.55
CA ARG A 58 -4.47 -11.33 -5.41
C ARG A 58 -4.81 -11.49 -6.87
N THR A 59 -6.09 -11.68 -7.18
CA THR A 59 -6.56 -12.09 -8.51
C THR A 59 -7.58 -11.12 -9.07
N ASN A 60 -8.45 -10.57 -8.23
CA ASN A 60 -9.51 -9.68 -8.66
C ASN A 60 -9.72 -8.56 -7.63
N PRO A 61 -8.82 -7.56 -7.56
CA PRO A 61 -9.05 -6.38 -6.74
C PRO A 61 -10.22 -5.56 -7.30
N PRO A 62 -11.04 -4.90 -6.45
CA PRO A 62 -12.09 -4.01 -6.92
C PRO A 62 -11.52 -2.92 -7.83
N ILE A 63 -12.20 -2.63 -8.94
CA ILE A 63 -11.77 -1.60 -9.90
C ILE A 63 -11.66 -0.25 -9.17
N GLY A 64 -10.56 0.46 -9.40
CA GLY A 64 -10.29 1.76 -8.76
C GLY A 64 -9.81 1.66 -7.31
N SER A 65 -9.59 0.45 -6.78
CA SER A 65 -8.91 0.26 -5.51
C SER A 65 -7.41 0.53 -5.59
N LEU A 66 -6.78 0.70 -4.42
CA LEU A 66 -5.33 0.78 -4.30
C LEU A 66 -4.64 -0.43 -4.94
N GLY A 67 -5.14 -1.65 -4.66
CA GLY A 67 -4.59 -2.88 -5.24
C GLY A 67 -4.74 -2.97 -6.76
N ASP A 68 -5.87 -2.56 -7.31
CA ASP A 68 -6.09 -2.51 -8.76
C ASP A 68 -5.08 -1.57 -9.44
N TRP A 69 -4.87 -0.38 -8.88
CA TRP A 69 -3.91 0.57 -9.41
C TRP A 69 -2.46 0.07 -9.31
N LEU A 70 -2.08 -0.53 -8.17
CA LEU A 70 -0.74 -1.09 -7.97
C LEU A 70 -0.46 -2.22 -8.96
N MET A 71 -1.45 -3.08 -9.22
CA MET A 71 -1.32 -4.18 -10.19
C MET A 71 -1.14 -3.71 -11.63
N LYS A 72 -1.83 -2.63 -12.00
CA LYS A 72 -1.77 -2.06 -13.36
C LYS A 72 -0.49 -1.26 -13.62
N ASN A 73 0.04 -0.57 -12.61
CA ASN A 73 1.09 0.43 -12.80
C ASN A 73 2.46 0.03 -12.26
N ILE A 74 2.54 -0.79 -11.20
CA ILE A 74 3.81 -1.07 -10.51
C ILE A 74 4.17 -2.56 -10.54
N THR A 75 3.30 -3.43 -10.02
CA THR A 75 3.66 -4.83 -9.78
C THR A 75 2.47 -5.76 -9.83
N LYS A 76 2.62 -6.93 -10.46
CA LYS A 76 1.60 -7.98 -10.43
C LYS A 76 1.41 -8.61 -9.04
N VAL A 77 2.28 -8.30 -8.08
CA VAL A 77 2.17 -8.81 -6.71
C VAL A 77 1.16 -7.98 -5.91
N ALA A 78 0.23 -8.65 -5.24
CA ALA A 78 -0.76 -8.00 -4.40
C ALA A 78 -0.14 -7.46 -3.11
N ILE A 79 0.35 -6.22 -3.17
CA ILE A 79 1.05 -5.56 -2.05
C ILE A 79 0.19 -4.54 -1.30
N ALA A 80 -1.05 -4.28 -1.72
CA ALA A 80 -1.90 -3.24 -1.14
C ALA A 80 -2.13 -3.41 0.38
N SER A 81 -2.25 -4.64 0.87
CA SER A 81 -2.38 -4.93 2.30
C SER A 81 -1.17 -4.55 3.15
N TYR A 82 0.01 -4.43 2.52
CA TYR A 82 1.27 -4.05 3.16
C TYR A 82 1.53 -2.55 2.99
N LEU A 83 1.22 -1.98 1.82
CA LEU A 83 1.42 -0.56 1.58
C LEU A 83 0.42 0.32 2.36
N ALA A 84 -0.83 -0.11 2.52
CA ALA A 84 -1.86 0.69 3.21
C ALA A 84 -1.46 1.09 4.66
N PRO A 85 -0.96 0.17 5.51
CA PRO A 85 -0.41 0.55 6.82
C PRO A 85 0.71 1.59 6.74
N VAL A 86 1.63 1.48 5.77
CA VAL A 86 2.75 2.43 5.61
C VAL A 86 2.22 3.83 5.27
N LEU A 87 1.27 3.93 4.33
CA LEU A 87 0.63 5.20 3.96
C LEU A 87 -0.07 5.86 5.16
N ILE A 88 -0.71 5.07 6.02
CA ILE A 88 -1.36 5.57 7.24
C ILE A 88 -0.32 6.04 8.26
N THR A 89 0.68 5.20 8.56
CA THR A 89 1.71 5.51 9.56
C THR A 89 2.51 6.75 9.20
N GLU A 90 2.79 6.98 7.91
CA GLU A 90 3.51 8.15 7.44
C GLU A 90 2.62 9.38 7.17
N GLY A 91 1.31 9.28 7.43
CA GLY A 91 0.39 10.42 7.35
C GLY A 91 0.00 10.83 5.94
N TYR A 92 0.05 9.93 4.97
CA TYR A 92 -0.46 10.15 3.60
C TYR A 92 -1.91 9.70 3.43
N ALA A 93 -2.39 8.85 4.33
CA ALA A 93 -3.75 8.38 4.35
C ALA A 93 -4.26 8.18 5.78
N GLN A 94 -5.57 8.02 5.92
CA GLN A 94 -6.26 7.72 7.17
C GLN A 94 -7.04 6.42 7.00
N LYS A 95 -7.04 5.61 8.06
CA LYS A 95 -7.87 4.41 8.10
C LYS A 95 -9.33 4.81 8.25
N ILE A 96 -10.18 4.36 7.32
CA ILE A 96 -11.64 4.51 7.44
C ILE A 96 -12.22 3.26 8.10
N ASP A 97 -11.87 2.09 7.57
CA ASP A 97 -12.26 0.78 8.12
C ASP A 97 -11.15 -0.25 7.83
N ASN A 98 -11.45 -1.55 7.95
CA ASN A 98 -10.44 -2.60 7.69
C ASN A 98 -10.14 -2.84 6.20
N PHE A 99 -10.94 -2.28 5.30
CA PHE A 99 -10.94 -2.50 3.86
C PHE A 99 -10.76 -1.22 3.04
N SER A 100 -10.81 -0.04 3.66
CA SER A 100 -10.78 1.26 2.99
C SER A 100 -9.88 2.27 3.71
N ILE A 101 -9.22 3.11 2.93
CA ILE A 101 -8.41 4.24 3.42
C ILE A 101 -8.79 5.51 2.67
N LYS A 102 -8.65 6.67 3.33
CA LYS A 102 -8.81 7.98 2.72
C LYS A 102 -7.44 8.63 2.55
N PHE A 103 -7.10 8.99 1.32
CA PHE A 103 -5.89 9.76 1.05
C PHE A 103 -6.10 11.22 1.44
N ASN A 104 -5.04 11.84 1.95
CA ASN A 104 -5.05 13.24 2.35
C ASN A 104 -5.12 14.21 1.16
#